data_AF-A0A836SW12-F1
#
_entry.id   AF-A0A836SW12-F1
#
_cell.length_a   1.000
_cell.length_b   1.000
_cell.length_c   1.000
_cell.angle_alpha   90.00
_cell.angle_beta   90.00
_cell.angle_gamma   90.00
#
_symmetry.space_group_name_H-M   'P 1'
#
loop_
_entity.id
_entity.type
_entity.pdbx_description
1 polymer ?
#
loop_
_entity_poly.entity_id
_entity_poly.type
_entity_poly.pdbx_seq_one_letter_code
_entity_poly.pdbx_strand_id
1 'polypeptide(L)'
;MGTGFLGWALSRSWGLTLGIMMGGVIIDLDHLVDYIVHYGWRLDIRRFFRASYCGEYERALLFLHAWELWLLVACAALIFPRQWLAGLALGWGLHLLLDQVMNRPVPGAYSLIYRWKRRFRYEVLFPLQARMRYSASGGASGSPPAGEKPASSNADRIR
;
A
#
# COMPACT_ATOMS: atom_id res chain seq x y z
N MET A 1 15.90 -5.37 -3.90
CA MET A 1 16.98 -6.08 -4.63
C MET A 1 16.84 -7.61 -4.63
N GLY A 2 16.22 -8.26 -3.63
CA GLY A 2 16.11 -9.73 -3.57
C GLY A 2 15.24 -10.41 -4.63
N THR A 3 14.17 -9.77 -5.10
CA THR A 3 13.22 -10.37 -6.07
C THR A 3 13.79 -10.49 -7.49
N GLY A 4 14.62 -9.54 -7.91
CA GLY A 4 15.28 -9.56 -9.23
C GLY A 4 16.34 -10.67 -9.35
N PHE A 5 17.19 -10.84 -8.33
CA PHE A 5 18.20 -11.90 -8.32
C PHE A 5 17.58 -13.30 -8.34
N LEU A 6 16.50 -13.52 -7.57
CA LEU A 6 15.76 -14.77 -7.56
C LEU A 6 15.08 -15.04 -8.91
N GLY A 7 14.49 -14.01 -9.53
CA GLY A 7 13.92 -14.09 -10.88
C GLY A 7 14.95 -14.47 -11.94
N TRP A 8 16.17 -13.92 -11.87
CA TRP A 8 17.25 -14.29 -12.78
C TRP A 8 17.75 -15.71 -12.55
N ALA A 9 17.98 -16.10 -11.29
CA ALA A 9 18.48 -17.43 -10.93
C ALA A 9 17.53 -18.56 -11.37
N LEU A 10 16.22 -18.33 -11.33
CA LEU A 10 15.21 -19.32 -11.69
C LEU A 10 14.86 -19.34 -13.19
N SER A 11 14.82 -18.17 -13.84
CA SER A 11 14.34 -18.08 -15.23
C SER A 11 15.45 -17.97 -16.27
N ARG A 12 16.65 -17.52 -15.88
CA ARG A 12 17.72 -17.04 -16.77
C ARG A 12 17.26 -16.02 -17.83
N SER A 13 16.12 -15.36 -17.61
CA SER A 13 15.57 -14.35 -18.51
C SER A 13 15.78 -12.97 -17.93
N TRP A 14 16.54 -12.15 -18.65
CA TRP A 14 16.66 -10.72 -18.37
C TRP A 14 15.33 -9.99 -18.51
N GLY A 15 14.51 -10.37 -19.51
CA GLY A 15 13.18 -9.78 -19.70
C GLY A 15 12.30 -9.98 -18.47
N LEU A 16 12.18 -11.22 -17.99
CA LEU A 16 11.39 -11.53 -16.80
C LEU A 16 11.93 -10.81 -15.55
N THR A 17 13.26 -10.84 -15.37
CA THR A 17 13.93 -10.22 -14.21
C THR A 17 13.69 -8.72 -14.15
N LEU A 18 13.92 -8.01 -15.27
CA LEU A 18 13.70 -6.58 -15.37
C LEU A 18 12.22 -6.25 -15.20
N GLY A 19 11.33 -7.06 -15.77
CA GLY A 19 9.89 -6.94 -15.55
C GLY A 19 9.52 -7.00 -14.07
N ILE A 20 10.01 -8.01 -13.33
CA ILE A 20 9.75 -8.16 -11.89
C ILE A 20 10.25 -6.94 -11.10
N MET A 21 11.48 -6.49 -11.38
CA MET A 21 12.04 -5.31 -10.72
C MET A 21 11.24 -4.05 -11.01
N MET A 22 10.87 -3.83 -12.29
CA MET A 22 10.07 -2.68 -12.69
C MET A 22 8.68 -2.72 -12.06
N GLY A 23 8.02 -3.87 -12.06
CA GLY A 23 6.66 -4.02 -11.50
C GLY A 23 6.62 -3.72 -10.01
N GLY A 24 7.65 -4.14 -9.28
CA GLY A 24 7.77 -3.86 -7.85
C GLY A 24 8.15 -2.42 -7.51
N VAL A 25 8.71 -1.63 -8.44
CA VAL A 25 9.14 -0.24 -8.20
C VAL A 25 8.15 0.78 -8.77
N ILE A 26 7.59 0.53 -9.95
CA ILE A 26 6.66 1.46 -10.62
C ILE A 26 5.41 1.66 -9.77
N ILE A 27 4.94 0.62 -9.09
CA ILE A 27 3.74 0.68 -8.26
C ILE A 27 3.85 1.76 -7.17
N ASP A 28 5.01 1.89 -6.53
CA ASP A 28 5.28 2.88 -5.47
C ASP A 28 5.24 4.34 -5.97
N LEU A 29 5.30 4.58 -7.28
CA LEU A 29 5.32 5.94 -7.82
C LEU A 29 4.00 6.69 -7.58
N ASP A 30 2.90 6.00 -7.32
CA ASP A 30 1.64 6.66 -6.98
C ASP A 30 1.65 7.33 -5.60
N HIS A 31 2.55 6.94 -4.69
CA HIS A 31 2.79 7.67 -3.45
C HIS A 31 3.30 9.09 -3.72
N LEU A 32 4.02 9.32 -4.83
CA LEU A 32 4.44 10.67 -5.20
C LEU A 32 3.23 11.54 -5.55
N VAL A 33 2.21 10.96 -6.18
CA VAL A 33 0.95 11.66 -6.48
C VAL A 33 0.23 12.01 -5.17
N ASP A 34 0.12 11.06 -4.24
CA ASP A 34 -0.47 11.30 -2.92
C ASP A 34 0.27 12.40 -2.15
N TYR A 35 1.61 12.38 -2.19
CA TYR A 35 2.46 13.41 -1.61
C TYR A 35 2.20 14.78 -2.23
N ILE A 36 2.16 14.89 -3.56
CA ILE A 36 1.95 16.16 -4.26
C ILE A 36 0.53 16.70 -3.99
N VAL A 37 -0.47 15.83 -3.94
CA VAL A 37 -1.85 16.23 -3.64
C VAL A 37 -1.97 16.75 -2.21
N HIS A 38 -1.24 16.16 -1.26
CA HIS A 38 -1.34 16.54 0.14
C HIS A 38 -0.42 17.71 0.56
N TYR A 39 0.81 17.77 0.03
CA TYR A 39 1.82 18.78 0.40
C TYR A 39 2.20 19.77 -0.71
N GLY A 40 1.69 19.57 -1.92
CA GLY A 40 2.06 20.34 -3.11
C GLY A 40 3.36 19.87 -3.78
N TRP A 41 3.81 20.63 -4.78
CA TRP A 41 4.93 20.26 -5.66
C TRP A 41 6.32 20.32 -5.01
N ARG A 42 6.44 20.85 -3.78
CA ARG A 42 7.73 20.95 -3.09
C ARG A 42 8.11 19.60 -2.49
N LEU A 43 8.94 18.86 -3.20
CA LEU A 43 9.41 17.55 -2.77
C LEU A 43 10.47 17.68 -1.67
N ASP A 44 10.10 17.26 -0.46
CA ASP A 44 11.03 16.97 0.63
C ASP A 44 11.10 15.46 0.77
N ILE A 45 12.26 14.88 0.45
CA ILE A 45 12.45 13.42 0.41
C ILE A 45 12.26 12.80 1.80
N ARG A 46 12.72 13.47 2.86
CA ARG A 46 12.56 12.96 4.24
C ARG A 46 11.09 12.96 4.62
N ARG A 47 10.36 14.01 4.26
CA ARG A 47 8.92 14.10 4.48
C ARG A 47 8.15 13.09 3.64
N PHE A 48 8.54 12.87 2.39
CA PHE A 48 7.93 11.89 1.51
C PHE A 48 7.94 10.49 2.12
N PHE A 49 9.12 9.99 2.51
CA PHE A 49 9.22 8.68 3.13
C PHE A 49 8.48 8.61 4.46
N ARG A 50 8.57 9.66 5.29
CA ARG A 50 7.83 9.71 6.56
C ARG A 50 6.32 9.63 6.33
N ALA A 51 5.79 10.42 5.39
CA ALA A 51 4.37 10.45 5.09
C ALA A 51 3.87 9.11 4.54
N SER A 52 4.64 8.46 3.66
CA SER A 52 4.32 7.15 3.11
C SER A 52 4.38 6.03 4.14
N TYR A 53 5.40 5.98 5.01
CA TYR A 53 5.52 4.92 6.01
C TYR A 53 4.62 5.12 7.23
N CYS A 54 4.39 6.37 7.65
CA CYS A 54 3.62 6.68 8.86
C CYS A 54 2.14 6.97 8.57
N GLY A 55 1.73 7.04 7.29
CA GLY A 55 0.34 7.30 6.92
C GLY A 55 -0.13 8.71 7.30
N GLU A 56 0.66 9.72 6.97
CA GLU A 56 0.30 11.12 7.26
C GLU A 56 -0.77 11.68 6.31
N TYR A 57 -1.07 10.96 5.23
CA TYR A 57 -2.04 11.38 4.22
C TYR A 57 -3.48 11.38 4.74
N GLU A 58 -4.27 12.38 4.34
CA GLU A 58 -5.72 12.39 4.57
C GLU A 58 -6.47 11.46 3.61
N ARG A 59 -5.95 11.33 2.39
CA ARG A 59 -6.53 10.52 1.32
C ARG A 59 -5.47 9.58 0.75
N ALA A 60 -5.87 8.34 0.48
CA ALA A 60 -5.04 7.33 -0.18
C ALA A 60 -5.52 7.12 -1.63
N LEU A 61 -4.98 7.87 -2.60
CA LEU A 61 -5.41 7.70 -4.00
C LEU A 61 -4.82 6.41 -4.58
N LEU A 62 -3.55 6.13 -4.28
CA LEU A 62 -2.74 4.95 -4.64
C LEU A 62 -3.26 4.18 -5.88
N PHE A 63 -3.37 4.84 -7.03
CA PHE A 63 -4.05 4.28 -8.20
C PHE A 63 -3.36 3.02 -8.74
N LEU A 64 -2.03 2.93 -8.60
CA LEU A 64 -1.26 1.77 -9.03
C LEU A 64 -1.40 0.62 -8.04
N HIS A 65 -1.64 0.91 -6.76
CA HIS A 65 -2.05 -0.08 -5.76
C HIS A 65 -3.53 -0.48 -5.89
N ALA A 66 -4.02 -0.66 -7.12
CA ALA A 66 -5.34 -1.19 -7.41
C ALA A 66 -5.23 -2.62 -7.96
N TRP A 67 -5.89 -3.58 -7.31
CA TRP A 67 -6.03 -4.95 -7.83
C TRP A 67 -6.68 -4.97 -9.22
N GLU A 68 -7.59 -4.03 -9.49
CA GLU A 68 -8.23 -3.88 -10.80
C GLU A 68 -7.21 -3.54 -11.90
N LEU A 69 -6.23 -2.65 -11.62
CA LEU A 69 -5.21 -2.29 -12.59
C LEU A 69 -4.18 -3.41 -12.77
N TRP A 70 -3.79 -4.06 -11.69
CA TRP A 70 -2.95 -5.25 -11.77
C TRP A 70 -3.59 -6.35 -12.63
N LEU A 71 -4.90 -6.58 -12.48
CA LEU A 71 -5.61 -7.58 -13.28
C LEU A 71 -5.55 -7.25 -14.79
N LEU A 72 -5.66 -5.98 -15.17
CA LEU A 72 -5.48 -5.56 -16.56
C LEU A 72 -4.08 -5.87 -17.09
N VAL A 73 -3.03 -5.62 -16.28
CA VAL A 73 -1.65 -5.94 -16.63
C VAL A 73 -1.44 -7.47 -16.73
N ALA A 74 -2.02 -8.24 -15.81
CA ALA A 74 -1.98 -9.70 -15.85
C ALA A 74 -2.68 -10.28 -17.08
N CYS A 75 -3.88 -9.79 -17.41
CA CYS A 75 -4.57 -10.16 -18.65
C CYS A 75 -3.75 -9.80 -19.89
N ALA A 76 -3.16 -8.60 -19.92
CA ALA A 76 -2.28 -8.21 -21.02
C ALA A 76 -1.06 -9.14 -21.16
N ALA A 77 -0.47 -9.59 -20.05
CA ALA A 77 0.64 -10.56 -20.06
C ALA A 77 0.25 -11.93 -20.64
N LEU A 78 -1.01 -12.35 -20.45
CA LEU A 78 -1.55 -13.59 -21.02
C LEU A 78 -1.84 -13.47 -22.51
N ILE A 79 -2.37 -12.32 -22.95
CA ILE A 79 -2.70 -12.06 -24.37
C ILE A 79 -1.42 -11.81 -25.19
N PHE A 80 -0.46 -11.10 -24.61
CA PHE A 80 0.79 -10.74 -25.26
C PHE A 80 1.96 -11.41 -24.50
N PRO A 81 2.38 -12.63 -24.88
CA PRO A 81 3.35 -13.43 -24.12
C PRO A 81 4.78 -12.89 -24.25
N ARG A 82 5.02 -11.71 -23.69
CA ARG A 82 6.33 -11.04 -23.59
C ARG A 82 6.85 -11.26 -22.18
N GLN A 83 8.08 -11.78 -22.07
CA GLN A 83 8.69 -12.12 -20.77
C GLN A 83 8.72 -10.92 -19.80
N TRP A 84 8.97 -9.70 -20.30
CA TRP A 84 8.98 -8.51 -19.47
C TRP A 84 7.59 -8.14 -18.92
N LEU A 85 6.52 -8.39 -19.69
CA LEU A 85 5.15 -8.09 -19.27
C LEU A 85 4.66 -9.10 -18.24
N ALA A 86 5.01 -10.37 -18.41
CA ALA A 86 4.81 -11.39 -17.37
C ALA A 86 5.58 -11.04 -16.09
N GLY A 87 6.84 -10.61 -16.23
CA GLY A 87 7.64 -10.15 -15.10
C GLY A 87 7.01 -8.95 -14.40
N LEU A 88 6.53 -7.97 -15.16
CA LEU A 88 5.84 -6.79 -14.65
C LEU A 88 4.60 -7.18 -13.82
N ALA A 89 3.75 -8.06 -14.36
CA ALA A 89 2.56 -8.55 -13.65
C ALA A 89 2.92 -9.31 -12.36
N LEU A 90 3.97 -10.14 -12.37
CA LEU A 90 4.43 -10.88 -11.20
C LEU A 90 5.01 -9.95 -10.13
N GLY A 91 5.88 -9.01 -10.51
CA GLY A 91 6.50 -8.06 -9.59
C GLY A 91 5.46 -7.15 -8.93
N TRP A 92 4.52 -6.63 -9.72
CA TRP A 92 3.43 -5.80 -9.24
C TRP A 92 2.49 -6.59 -8.31
N GLY A 93 2.09 -7.80 -8.71
CA GLY A 93 1.21 -8.65 -7.89
C GLY A 93 1.86 -9.05 -6.58
N LEU A 94 3.15 -9.41 -6.59
CA LEU A 94 3.91 -9.71 -5.38
C LEU A 94 3.97 -8.49 -4.45
N HIS A 95 4.18 -7.28 -5.00
CA HIS A 95 4.17 -6.05 -4.21
C HIS A 95 2.82 -5.86 -3.51
N LEU A 96 1.70 -5.93 -4.24
CA LEU A 96 0.34 -5.82 -3.68
C LEU A 96 0.04 -6.87 -2.60
N LEU A 97 0.50 -8.12 -2.78
CA LEU A 97 0.34 -9.17 -1.78
C LEU A 97 1.11 -8.84 -0.50
N LEU A 98 2.38 -8.44 -0.63
CA LEU A 98 3.20 -8.06 0.51
C LEU A 98 2.58 -6.89 1.25
N ASP A 99 2.08 -5.89 0.53
CA ASP A 99 1.38 -4.77 1.10
C ASP A 99 0.10 -5.16 1.84
N GLN A 100 -0.70 -6.08 1.29
CA GLN A 100 -1.90 -6.58 1.96
C GLN A 100 -1.58 -7.27 3.29
N VAL A 101 -0.44 -7.96 3.38
CA VAL A 101 0.01 -8.69 4.57
C VAL A 101 0.69 -7.78 5.59
N MET A 102 1.60 -6.93 5.12
CA MET A 102 2.50 -6.13 5.96
C MET A 102 1.82 -4.85 6.45
N ASN A 103 1.08 -4.16 5.57
CA ASN A 103 0.38 -2.93 5.93
C ASN A 103 -0.94 -3.23 6.67
N ARG A 104 -1.41 -4.49 6.64
CA ARG A 104 -2.66 -4.97 7.26
C ARG A 104 -3.84 -4.00 7.07
N PRO A 105 -4.09 -3.52 5.84
CA PRO A 105 -5.19 -2.61 5.63
C PRO A 105 -6.52 -3.36 5.69
N VAL A 106 -7.64 -2.64 5.62
CA VAL A 106 -8.93 -3.33 5.44
C VAL A 106 -8.90 -4.12 4.11
N PRO A 107 -9.62 -5.26 3.99
CA PRO A 107 -9.49 -6.14 2.82
C PRO A 107 -9.73 -5.46 1.47
N GLY A 108 -10.57 -4.42 1.42
CA GLY A 108 -10.86 -3.66 0.21
C GLY A 108 -9.93 -2.47 -0.05
N ALA A 109 -8.92 -2.21 0.78
CA ALA A 109 -8.14 -0.97 0.69
C ALA A 109 -7.43 -0.78 -0.66
N TYR A 110 -6.98 -1.87 -1.28
CA TYR A 110 -6.37 -1.86 -2.61
C TYR A 110 -7.36 -2.15 -3.75
N SER A 111 -8.68 -2.06 -3.50
CA SER A 111 -9.67 -1.96 -4.58
C SER A 111 -9.97 -0.49 -4.84
N LEU A 112 -9.85 -0.08 -6.11
CA LEU A 112 -10.19 1.28 -6.52
C LEU A 112 -11.69 1.56 -6.30
N ILE A 113 -12.54 0.58 -6.59
CA ILE A 113 -14.00 0.70 -6.38
C ILE A 113 -14.32 0.86 -4.88
N TYR A 114 -13.66 0.09 -4.02
CA TYR A 114 -13.86 0.18 -2.58
C TYR A 114 -13.41 1.54 -2.04
N ARG A 115 -12.23 2.02 -2.46
CA ARG A 115 -11.72 3.34 -2.07
C ARG A 115 -12.63 4.47 -2.51
N TRP A 116 -13.14 4.41 -3.73
CA TRP A 116 -14.14 5.37 -4.22
C TRP A 116 -15.37 5.41 -3.30
N LYS A 117 -15.93 4.24 -2.94
CA LYS A 117 -17.06 4.12 -2.01
C LYS A 117 -16.76 4.64 -0.60
N ARG A 118 -15.48 4.71 -0.21
CA ARG A 118 -15.00 5.26 1.07
C ARG A 118 -14.43 6.68 0.95
N ARG A 119 -14.59 7.32 -0.22
CA ARG A 119 -14.08 8.67 -0.53
C ARG A 119 -12.57 8.80 -0.30
N PHE A 120 -11.84 7.71 -0.50
CA PHE A 120 -10.38 7.62 -0.36
C PHE A 120 -9.84 7.95 1.05
N ARG A 121 -10.66 7.98 2.10
CA ARG A 121 -10.21 8.37 3.46
C ARG A 121 -9.16 7.40 4.00
N TYR A 122 -7.94 7.90 4.25
CA TYR A 122 -6.80 7.07 4.64
C TYR A 122 -7.07 6.28 5.93
N GLU A 123 -7.57 6.94 6.97
CA GLU A 123 -7.86 6.34 8.27
C GLU A 123 -8.84 5.15 8.24
N VAL A 124 -9.77 5.15 7.28
CA VAL A 124 -10.75 4.07 7.09
C VAL A 124 -10.12 2.89 6.37
N LEU A 125 -9.16 3.15 5.49
CA LEU A 125 -8.50 2.15 4.66
C LEU A 125 -7.33 1.49 5.41
N PHE A 126 -6.62 2.28 6.22
CA PHE A 126 -5.36 1.96 6.90
C PHE A 126 -5.44 2.27 8.41
N PRO A 127 -6.33 1.59 9.16
CA PRO A 127 -6.62 1.93 10.55
C PRO A 127 -5.43 1.71 11.49
N LEU A 128 -4.58 0.72 11.21
CA LEU A 128 -3.38 0.45 12.02
C LEU A 128 -2.39 1.61 11.94
N GLN A 129 -2.09 2.08 10.72
CA GLN A 129 -1.23 3.25 10.50
C GLN A 129 -1.83 4.51 11.14
N ALA A 130 -3.13 4.73 10.96
CA ALA A 130 -3.81 5.88 11.57
C ALA A 130 -3.71 5.89 13.10
N ARG A 131 -3.82 4.73 13.75
CA ARG A 131 -3.61 4.58 15.21
C ARG A 131 -2.17 4.87 15.61
N MET A 132 -1.18 4.36 14.86
CA MET A 132 0.23 4.63 15.15
C MET A 132 0.56 6.12 15.04
N ARG A 133 0.01 6.81 14.02
CA ARG A 133 0.10 8.27 13.89
C ARG A 133 -0.45 8.96 15.14
N TYR A 134 -1.64 8.57 15.59
CA TYR A 134 -2.26 9.15 16.78
C TYR A 134 -1.40 8.99 18.03
N SER A 135 -0.85 7.79 18.27
CA SER A 135 0.04 7.53 19.41
C SER A 135 1.35 8.32 19.33
N ALA A 136 1.90 8.50 18.13
CA ALA A 136 3.11 9.30 17.92
C ALA A 136 2.86 10.82 18.13
N SER A 137 1.68 11.31 17.78
CA SER A 137 1.27 12.70 18.04
C SER A 137 0.77 12.93 19.47
N GLY A 138 0.15 11.93 20.09
CA GLY A 138 -0.52 11.98 21.39
C GLY A 138 0.41 11.92 22.60
N GLY A 139 1.71 11.71 22.40
CA GLY A 139 2.75 12.08 23.38
C GLY A 139 2.85 13.61 23.59
N ALA A 140 2.21 14.40 22.71
CA ALA A 140 2.02 15.83 22.82
C ALA A 140 0.51 16.16 22.66
N SER A 141 -0.26 15.88 23.72
CA SER A 141 -1.67 16.29 23.93
C SER A 141 -2.76 15.58 23.11
N GLY A 142 -3.76 15.05 23.82
CA GLY A 142 -5.09 14.75 23.29
C GLY A 142 -5.55 13.31 23.53
N SER A 143 -6.67 13.15 24.23
CA SER A 143 -7.42 11.89 24.39
C SER A 143 -8.13 11.48 23.10
N PRO A 144 -8.32 10.16 22.83
CA PRO A 144 -8.94 9.67 21.60
C PRO A 144 -10.34 10.27 21.37
N PRO A 145 -10.78 10.41 20.11
CA PRO A 145 -12.10 10.97 19.80
C PRO A 145 -13.20 10.16 20.48
N ALA A 146 -14.07 10.88 21.21
CA ALA A 146 -15.18 10.31 21.96
C ALA A 146 -16.12 9.54 21.01
N GLY A 147 -16.07 8.21 21.08
CA GLY A 147 -16.90 7.35 20.24
C GLY A 147 -16.75 5.85 20.47
N GLU A 148 -15.58 5.38 20.91
CA GLU A 148 -15.41 3.97 21.32
C GLU A 148 -15.42 3.88 22.85
N LYS A 149 -16.53 3.35 23.40
CA LYS A 149 -16.49 2.81 24.77
C LYS A 149 -15.42 1.72 24.80
N PRO A 150 -14.47 1.74 25.74
CA PRO A 150 -13.56 0.63 25.90
C PRO A 150 -14.36 -0.63 26.22
N ALA A 151 -14.12 -1.70 25.47
CA ALA A 151 -14.65 -3.02 25.77
C ALA A 151 -14.28 -3.35 27.21
N SER A 152 -15.30 -3.49 28.06
CA SER A 152 -15.15 -3.87 29.46
C SER A 152 -14.32 -5.15 29.54
N SER A 153 -13.17 -5.05 30.20
CA SER A 153 -12.33 -6.17 30.61
C SER A 153 -13.19 -7.19 31.36
N ASN A 154 -13.36 -8.37 30.77
CA ASN A 154 -14.16 -9.47 31.31
C ASN A 154 -13.30 -10.31 32.26
N ALA A 155 -12.74 -9.68 33.29
CA ALA A 155 -11.78 -10.30 34.21
C ALA A 155 -12.39 -10.77 35.54
N ASP A 156 -13.69 -10.59 35.78
CA ASP A 156 -14.34 -10.97 37.05
C ASP A 156 -15.52 -11.92 36.85
N ARG A 157 -15.24 -13.13 36.35
CA ARG A 157 -16.23 -14.21 36.37
C ARG A 157 -15.65 -15.60 36.61
N ILE A 158 -14.79 -15.74 37.62
CA ILE A 158 -14.60 -17.01 38.36
C ILE A 158 -14.28 -16.66 39.82
N ARG A 159 -15.31 -16.54 40.65
CA ARG A 159 -15.29 -16.87 42.09
C ARG A 159 -16.69 -17.32 42.49
#